data_AF-A0A0G9H8Q3-F1
#
_entry.id   AF-A0A0G9H8Q3-F1
#
_cell.length_a   1.000
_cell.length_b   1.000
_cell.length_c   1.000
_cell.angle_alpha   90.00
_cell.angle_beta   90.00
_cell.angle_gamma   90.00
#
_symmetry.space_group_name_H-M   'P 1'
#
loop_
_entity.id
_entity.type
_entity.pdbx_description
1 polymer ?
#
loop_
_entity_poly.entity_id
_entity_poly.type
_entity_poly.pdbx_seq_one_letter_code
_entity_poly.pdbx_strand_id
1 'polypeptide(L)'
;MLNRERYLPFEGAGVISALSLKLLGQPPSFDYDTMADVVLTVRYTARPDGDRAEAEMSATQWLKTHAARVFSMRQEFGAEWAGFKRPRSEGDGPAVLKFSLTPDQFPFRMEAVTDKPKRLHLFFSGNADGDVELRRNGTKLGKTALVNEMTFASNDLQVSGEYELQFDSNILEDLWLVVDWQAEDA
;
A
#
# COMPACT_ATOMS: atom_id res chain seq x y z
N MET A 1 -27.77 -24.91 -0.08
CA MET A 1 -28.65 -24.23 -1.06
C MET A 1 -29.14 -22.93 -0.42
N LEU A 2 -28.96 -21.78 -1.08
CA LEU A 2 -29.49 -20.48 -0.64
C LEU A 2 -30.95 -20.36 -1.14
N ASN A 3 -31.89 -20.10 -0.23
CA ASN A 3 -33.31 -19.93 -0.56
C ASN A 3 -33.52 -18.52 -1.17
N ARG A 4 -33.76 -18.43 -2.49
CA ARG A 4 -33.61 -17.22 -3.33
C ARG A 4 -34.79 -16.22 -3.31
N GLU A 5 -35.69 -16.30 -2.34
CA GLU A 5 -36.92 -15.49 -2.35
C GLU A 5 -36.75 -14.09 -1.75
N ARG A 6 -35.62 -13.80 -1.09
CA ARG A 6 -35.32 -12.47 -0.51
C ARG A 6 -33.89 -12.05 -0.84
N TYR A 7 -33.71 -10.78 -1.20
CA TYR A 7 -32.39 -10.17 -1.37
C TYR A 7 -31.56 -10.24 -0.08
N LEU A 8 -30.26 -10.50 -0.21
CA LEU A 8 -29.30 -10.37 0.88
C LEU A 8 -29.10 -8.88 1.22
N PRO A 9 -28.66 -8.57 2.46
CA PRO A 9 -28.20 -7.22 2.78
C PRO A 9 -27.16 -6.75 1.75
N PHE A 10 -27.36 -5.55 1.22
CA PHE A 10 -26.51 -4.91 0.20
C PHE A 10 -26.50 -5.58 -1.18
N GLU A 11 -27.34 -6.60 -1.43
CA GLU A 11 -27.50 -7.18 -2.76
C GLU A 11 -28.09 -6.17 -3.73
N GLY A 12 -27.42 -5.95 -4.86
CA GLY A 12 -27.86 -4.99 -5.88
C GLY A 12 -27.55 -3.52 -5.58
N ALA A 13 -26.90 -3.19 -4.45
CA ALA A 13 -26.55 -1.81 -4.10
C ALA A 13 -25.52 -1.16 -5.05
N GLY A 14 -24.78 -1.97 -5.82
CA GLY A 14 -23.73 -1.50 -6.72
C GLY A 14 -22.37 -1.30 -6.02
N VAL A 15 -21.29 -1.40 -6.80
CA VAL A 15 -19.91 -1.31 -6.26
C VAL A 15 -19.50 0.13 -5.92
N ILE A 16 -20.07 1.12 -6.61
CA ILE A 16 -19.86 2.55 -6.31
C ILE A 16 -20.82 2.93 -5.18
N SER A 17 -20.37 2.79 -3.94
CA SER A 17 -21.17 2.99 -2.73
C SER A 17 -20.36 3.65 -1.62
N ALA A 18 -21.02 4.44 -0.77
CA ALA A 18 -20.46 4.88 0.52
C ALA A 18 -20.94 3.93 1.62
N LEU A 19 -20.01 3.24 2.27
CA LEU A 19 -20.31 2.30 3.37
C LEU A 19 -19.96 2.95 4.71
N SER A 20 -20.89 2.88 5.67
CA SER A 20 -20.67 3.35 7.04
C SER A 20 -20.69 2.17 7.99
N LEU A 21 -19.56 1.94 8.67
CA LEU A 21 -19.49 1.04 9.81
C LEU A 21 -19.67 1.88 11.08
N LYS A 22 -20.60 1.47 11.96
CA LYS A 22 -20.79 2.09 13.28
C LYS A 22 -20.82 1.00 14.33
N LEU A 23 -20.00 1.16 15.35
CA LEU A 23 -20.06 0.31 16.54
C LEU A 23 -21.31 0.68 17.34
N LEU A 24 -21.95 -0.32 17.95
CA LEU A 24 -23.14 -0.10 18.76
C LEU A 24 -22.81 0.79 19.96
N GLY A 25 -23.75 1.64 20.35
CA GLY A 25 -23.57 2.62 21.42
C GLY A 25 -23.50 1.99 22.82
N GLN A 26 -23.57 2.83 23.84
CA GLN A 26 -23.43 2.42 25.24
C GLN A 26 -24.62 1.55 25.74
N PRO A 27 -24.36 0.48 26.49
CA PRO A 27 -23.04 -0.05 26.83
C PRO A 27 -22.42 -0.85 25.67
N PRO A 28 -21.08 -0.78 25.45
CA PRO A 28 -20.42 -1.55 24.41
C PRO A 28 -20.54 -3.05 24.68
N SER A 29 -20.76 -3.84 23.64
CA SER A 29 -20.87 -5.30 23.76
C SER A 29 -19.52 -6.01 23.99
N PHE A 30 -18.39 -5.31 23.79
CA PHE A 30 -17.03 -5.78 24.03
C PHE A 30 -16.04 -4.58 24.07
N ASP A 31 -14.82 -4.84 24.51
CA ASP A 31 -13.75 -3.83 24.61
C ASP A 31 -13.17 -3.50 23.22
N TYR A 32 -13.41 -2.28 22.74
CA TYR A 32 -12.96 -1.85 21.41
C TYR A 32 -11.45 -1.65 21.30
N ASP A 33 -10.75 -1.43 22.42
CA ASP A 33 -9.28 -1.31 22.42
C ASP A 33 -8.60 -2.65 22.10
N THR A 34 -9.37 -3.74 22.09
CA THR A 34 -8.88 -5.07 21.70
C THR A 34 -9.03 -5.37 20.20
N MET A 35 -9.67 -4.49 19.42
CA MET A 35 -9.76 -4.64 17.97
C MET A 35 -8.42 -4.29 17.31
N ALA A 36 -7.79 -5.25 16.64
CA ALA A 36 -6.59 -4.98 15.86
C ALA A 36 -6.90 -4.33 14.50
N ASP A 37 -7.89 -4.84 13.78
CA ASP A 37 -8.29 -4.35 12.46
C ASP A 37 -9.76 -4.68 12.14
N VAL A 38 -10.24 -4.15 11.01
CA VAL A 38 -11.54 -4.50 10.42
C VAL A 38 -11.33 -4.97 8.99
N VAL A 39 -11.75 -6.21 8.70
CA VAL A 39 -11.69 -6.78 7.35
C VAL A 39 -13.09 -6.80 6.71
N LEU A 40 -13.28 -6.03 5.63
CA LEU A 40 -14.50 -6.02 4.84
C LEU A 40 -14.33 -6.85 3.56
N THR A 41 -15.14 -7.90 3.40
CA THR A 41 -15.17 -8.70 2.15
C THR A 41 -16.36 -8.31 1.29
N VAL A 42 -16.12 -7.67 0.14
CA VAL A 42 -17.17 -7.29 -0.82
C VAL A 42 -17.29 -8.36 -1.90
N ARG A 43 -18.48 -8.98 -2.02
CA ARG A 43 -18.83 -9.88 -3.13
C ARG A 43 -19.70 -9.13 -4.11
N TYR A 44 -19.24 -9.00 -5.35
CA TYR A 44 -19.98 -8.31 -6.40
C TYR A 44 -20.12 -9.19 -7.64
N THR A 45 -21.12 -8.87 -8.46
CA THR A 45 -21.29 -9.44 -9.79
C THR A 45 -21.34 -8.30 -10.79
N ALA A 46 -20.29 -8.20 -11.62
CA ALA A 46 -20.32 -7.29 -12.76
C ALA A 46 -21.31 -7.83 -13.79
N ARG A 47 -22.38 -7.08 -14.06
CA ARG A 47 -23.32 -7.39 -15.14
C ARG A 47 -22.90 -6.59 -16.37
N PRO A 48 -22.71 -7.23 -17.53
CA PRO A 48 -22.40 -6.51 -18.75
C PRO A 48 -23.64 -5.71 -19.16
N ASP A 49 -23.57 -4.40 -18.98
CA ASP A 49 -24.55 -3.44 -19.48
C ASP A 49 -23.75 -2.21 -19.94
N GLY A 50 -23.64 -2.03 -21.25
CA GLY A 50 -22.80 -1.00 -21.87
C GLY A 50 -21.78 -1.52 -22.86
N ASP A 51 -21.12 -0.58 -23.54
CA ASP A 51 -20.07 -0.87 -24.52
C ASP A 51 -18.76 -1.27 -23.80
N ARG A 52 -18.20 -2.39 -24.22
CA ARG A 52 -16.97 -2.94 -23.62
C ARG A 52 -15.77 -2.00 -23.83
N ALA A 53 -15.63 -1.41 -25.01
CA ALA A 53 -14.51 -0.54 -25.32
C ALA A 53 -14.59 0.76 -24.50
N GLU A 54 -15.79 1.31 -24.32
CA GLU A 54 -16.00 2.46 -23.42
C GLU A 54 -15.62 2.12 -21.97
N ALA A 55 -16.03 0.95 -21.47
CA ALA A 55 -15.68 0.48 -20.13
C ALA A 55 -14.17 0.28 -19.95
N GLU A 56 -13.49 -0.32 -20.93
CA GLU A 56 -12.04 -0.52 -20.94
C GLU A 56 -11.28 0.81 -20.96
N MET A 57 -11.74 1.76 -21.78
CA MET A 57 -11.16 3.11 -21.85
C MET A 57 -11.35 3.88 -20.54
N SER A 58 -12.57 3.84 -19.96
CA SER A 58 -12.87 4.47 -18.68
C SER A 58 -12.02 3.88 -17.55
N ALA A 59 -11.92 2.55 -17.46
CA ALA A 59 -11.10 1.87 -16.47
C ALA A 59 -9.62 2.25 -16.60
N THR A 60 -9.10 2.26 -17.84
CA THR A 60 -7.71 2.68 -18.11
C THR A 60 -7.47 4.12 -17.69
N GLN A 61 -8.39 5.03 -18.01
CA GLN A 61 -8.27 6.44 -17.64
C GLN A 61 -8.36 6.66 -16.13
N TRP A 62 -9.27 5.95 -15.45
CA TRP A 62 -9.40 6.01 -13.99
C TRP A 62 -8.15 5.50 -13.29
N LEU A 63 -7.58 4.38 -13.77
CA LEU A 63 -6.36 3.80 -13.21
C LEU A 63 -5.15 4.73 -13.33
N LYS A 64 -5.05 5.58 -14.36
CA LYS A 64 -3.97 6.58 -14.48
C LYS A 64 -3.94 7.59 -13.33
N THR A 65 -5.06 7.80 -12.65
CA THR A 65 -5.18 8.82 -11.59
C THR A 65 -5.51 8.23 -10.22
N HIS A 66 -5.79 6.93 -10.11
CA HIS A 66 -6.19 6.27 -8.87
C HIS A 66 -5.44 4.95 -8.60
N ALA A 67 -4.31 4.72 -9.27
CA ALA A 67 -3.50 3.53 -9.06
C ALA A 67 -2.48 3.71 -7.93
N ALA A 68 -2.53 2.79 -6.96
CA ALA A 68 -1.52 2.62 -5.94
C ALA A 68 -1.43 1.13 -5.53
N ARG A 69 -0.24 0.70 -5.08
CA ARG A 69 0.01 -0.64 -4.54
C ARG A 69 0.74 -0.50 -3.22
N VAL A 70 0.11 -1.00 -2.17
CA VAL A 70 0.67 -1.01 -0.81
C VAL A 70 1.40 -2.32 -0.59
N PHE A 71 2.67 -2.28 -0.20
CA PHE A 71 3.46 -3.43 0.21
C PHE A 71 3.67 -3.42 1.72
N SER A 72 3.36 -4.53 2.41
CA SER A 72 3.80 -4.72 3.79
C SER A 72 5.21 -5.30 3.80
N MET A 73 6.19 -4.55 4.31
CA MET A 73 7.59 -5.02 4.34
C MET A 73 7.74 -6.28 5.19
N ARG A 74 6.99 -6.36 6.31
CA ARG A 74 7.01 -7.55 7.17
C ARG A 74 6.45 -8.79 6.47
N GLN A 75 5.33 -8.66 5.75
CA GLN A 75 4.61 -9.81 5.20
C GLN A 75 5.14 -10.24 3.83
N GLU A 76 5.43 -9.27 2.96
CA GLU A 76 5.85 -9.54 1.58
C GLU A 76 7.37 -9.69 1.44
N PHE A 77 8.16 -9.11 2.35
CA PHE A 77 9.63 -9.14 2.37
C PHE A 77 10.16 -9.64 3.73
N GLY A 78 9.60 -10.75 4.21
CA GLY A 78 9.81 -11.21 5.58
C GLY A 78 11.27 -11.54 5.95
N ALA A 79 12.06 -12.03 5.00
CA ALA A 79 13.48 -12.35 5.23
C ALA A 79 14.32 -11.08 5.36
N GLU A 80 14.08 -10.12 4.47
CA GLU A 80 14.69 -8.79 4.43
C GLU A 80 14.34 -8.03 5.71
N TRP A 81 13.07 -8.06 6.11
CA TRP A 81 12.57 -7.47 7.35
C TRP A 81 13.24 -8.07 8.58
N ALA A 82 13.35 -9.40 8.66
CA ALA A 82 14.04 -10.06 9.76
C ALA A 82 15.54 -9.67 9.81
N GLY A 83 16.17 -9.47 8.65
CA GLY A 83 17.53 -8.95 8.55
C GLY A 83 17.68 -7.53 9.09
N PHE A 84 16.76 -6.64 8.70
CA PHE A 84 16.70 -5.26 9.18
C PHE A 84 16.53 -5.18 10.72
N LYS A 85 15.73 -6.06 11.31
CA LYS A 85 15.46 -6.09 12.77
C LYS A 85 16.56 -6.71 13.64
N ARG A 86 17.68 -7.17 13.05
CA ARG A 86 18.80 -7.73 13.84
C ARG A 86 19.37 -6.71 14.82
N PRO A 87 19.80 -7.12 16.04
CA PRO A 87 20.44 -6.21 16.98
C PRO A 87 21.63 -5.48 16.33
N ARG A 88 21.72 -4.17 16.56
CA ARG A 88 22.77 -3.31 16.03
C ARG A 88 23.71 -2.90 17.15
N SER A 89 24.98 -2.73 16.81
CA SER A 89 26.02 -2.20 17.69
C SER A 89 26.32 -0.74 17.36
N GLU A 90 26.90 -0.04 18.33
CA GLU A 90 27.38 1.32 18.13
C GLU A 90 28.46 1.33 17.03
N GLY A 91 28.27 2.13 15.98
CA GLY A 91 29.18 2.22 14.84
C GLY A 91 28.80 1.42 13.59
N ASP A 92 27.72 0.63 13.61
CA ASP A 92 27.25 -0.20 12.46
C ASP A 92 26.73 0.62 11.25
N GLY A 93 26.85 1.95 11.28
CA GLY A 93 26.30 2.85 10.26
C GLY A 93 24.76 2.90 10.29
N PRO A 94 24.10 3.21 9.16
CA PRO A 94 22.64 3.23 9.07
C PRO A 94 22.04 1.81 9.03
N ALA A 95 20.83 1.67 9.54
CA ALA A 95 20.01 0.47 9.42
C ALA A 95 19.45 0.33 8.00
N VAL A 96 19.85 -0.73 7.29
CA VAL A 96 19.51 -0.89 5.88
C VAL A 96 18.47 -2.00 5.70
N LEU A 97 17.36 -1.67 5.06
CA LEU A 97 16.38 -2.62 4.52
C LEU A 97 16.55 -2.67 3.00
N LYS A 98 17.01 -3.79 2.47
CA LYS A 98 17.15 -4.04 1.03
C LYS A 98 16.02 -4.93 0.55
N PHE A 99 15.38 -4.60 -0.56
CA PHE A 99 14.29 -5.38 -1.14
C PHE A 99 14.23 -5.20 -2.65
N SER A 100 13.77 -6.22 -3.36
CA SER A 100 13.65 -6.21 -4.81
C SER A 100 12.19 -6.07 -5.21
N LEU A 101 11.86 -5.04 -5.99
CA LEU A 101 10.55 -4.95 -6.62
C LEU A 101 10.60 -5.61 -8.00
N THR A 102 9.63 -6.46 -8.30
CA THR A 102 9.53 -7.18 -9.56
C THR A 102 8.16 -6.97 -10.22
N PRO A 103 8.06 -6.92 -11.56
CA PRO A 103 6.79 -6.63 -12.25
C PRO A 103 5.63 -7.58 -11.89
N ASP A 104 5.92 -8.84 -11.56
CA ASP A 104 4.95 -9.86 -11.18
C ASP A 104 4.29 -9.63 -9.81
N GLN A 105 4.86 -8.75 -8.98
CA GLN A 105 4.26 -8.34 -7.71
C GLN A 105 3.12 -7.31 -7.87
N PHE A 106 2.95 -6.79 -9.08
CA PHE A 106 1.91 -5.82 -9.42
C PHE A 106 0.72 -6.52 -10.09
N PRO A 107 -0.52 -6.06 -9.87
CA PRO A 107 -1.68 -6.64 -10.53
C PRO A 107 -1.55 -6.56 -12.05
N PHE A 108 -1.80 -7.66 -12.75
CA PHE A 108 -1.67 -7.77 -14.22
C PHE A 108 -2.30 -6.60 -15.00
N ARG A 109 -3.48 -6.12 -14.57
CA ARG A 109 -4.18 -5.02 -15.25
C ARG A 109 -3.50 -3.66 -15.10
N MET A 110 -2.55 -3.55 -14.18
CA MET A 110 -1.84 -2.31 -13.91
C MET A 110 -0.63 -2.12 -14.83
N GLU A 111 -0.16 -3.14 -15.56
CA GLU A 111 1.00 -3.03 -16.47
C GLU A 111 0.92 -1.83 -17.42
N ALA A 112 -0.28 -1.52 -17.94
CA ALA A 112 -0.52 -0.40 -18.85
C ALA A 112 -0.42 1.00 -18.20
N VAL A 113 -0.47 1.07 -16.87
CA VAL A 113 -0.40 2.32 -16.09
C VAL A 113 0.78 2.34 -15.10
N THR A 114 1.55 1.25 -15.00
CA THR A 114 2.66 1.10 -14.07
C THR A 114 4.02 1.39 -14.67
N ASP A 115 4.13 2.16 -15.76
CA ASP A 115 5.44 2.32 -16.41
C ASP A 115 6.42 3.09 -15.52
N LYS A 116 5.96 4.17 -14.85
CA LYS A 116 6.79 4.95 -13.91
C LYS A 116 5.97 5.44 -12.70
N PRO A 117 6.27 4.96 -11.48
CA PRO A 117 5.70 5.53 -10.27
C PRO A 117 6.04 7.00 -10.16
N LYS A 118 5.11 7.78 -9.60
CA LYS A 118 5.32 9.20 -9.31
C LYS A 118 5.86 9.40 -7.91
N ARG A 119 5.39 8.59 -6.98
CA ARG A 119 5.69 8.70 -5.56
C ARG A 119 5.90 7.34 -4.94
N LEU A 120 6.78 7.29 -3.94
CA LEU A 120 6.84 6.22 -2.95
C LEU A 120 6.48 6.81 -1.59
N HIS A 121 5.41 6.33 -0.98
CA HIS A 121 5.05 6.74 0.38
C HIS A 121 5.52 5.69 1.38
N LEU A 122 5.98 6.13 2.55
CA LEU A 122 6.28 5.26 3.67
C LEU A 122 5.30 5.54 4.82
N PHE A 123 4.72 4.47 5.33
CA PHE A 123 3.94 4.46 6.56
C PHE A 123 4.59 3.48 7.52
N PHE A 124 4.57 3.79 8.81
CA PHE A 124 5.16 2.93 9.82
C PHE A 124 4.44 3.02 11.16
N SER A 125 4.66 2.00 11.99
CA SER A 125 4.26 2.00 13.40
C SER A 125 5.49 1.96 14.31
N GLY A 126 5.31 2.42 15.55
CA GLY A 126 6.36 2.53 16.56
C GLY A 126 6.94 3.95 16.68
N ASN A 127 7.82 4.13 17.67
CA ASN A 127 8.40 5.42 18.03
C ASN A 127 9.79 5.60 17.40
N ALA A 128 9.87 5.52 16.07
CA ALA A 128 11.11 5.78 15.35
C ALA A 128 11.20 7.24 14.90
N ASP A 129 12.41 7.79 14.93
CA ASP A 129 12.77 9.12 14.48
C ASP A 129 14.06 9.09 13.64
N GLY A 130 14.54 10.27 13.25
CA GLY A 130 15.73 10.46 12.41
C GLY A 130 15.39 10.66 10.94
N ASP A 131 16.34 10.34 10.08
CA ASP A 131 16.17 10.40 8.64
C ASP A 131 15.99 9.02 8.00
N VAL A 132 15.40 9.01 6.81
CA VAL A 132 15.43 7.87 5.91
C VAL A 132 15.91 8.29 4.52
N GLU A 133 16.79 7.47 3.95
CA GLU A 133 17.31 7.62 2.59
C GLU A 133 16.82 6.49 1.69
N LEU A 134 16.26 6.85 0.54
CA LEU A 134 15.89 5.93 -0.52
C LEU A 134 17.01 5.83 -1.54
N ARG A 135 17.37 4.59 -1.89
CA ARG A 135 18.31 4.27 -2.95
C ARG A 135 17.74 3.20 -3.86
N ARG A 136 18.20 3.18 -5.12
CA ARG A 136 17.90 2.13 -6.09
C ARG A 136 19.15 1.77 -6.87
N ASN A 137 19.46 0.48 -6.97
CA ASN A 137 20.64 -0.05 -7.67
C ASN A 137 21.95 0.69 -7.25
N GLY A 138 22.06 1.03 -5.97
CA GLY A 138 23.21 1.77 -5.44
C GLY A 138 23.18 3.29 -5.66
N THR A 139 22.22 3.84 -6.41
CA THR A 139 22.06 5.29 -6.63
C THR A 139 21.12 5.91 -5.60
N LYS A 140 21.49 7.04 -5.00
CA LYS A 140 20.63 7.79 -4.09
C LYS A 140 19.49 8.47 -4.86
N LEU A 141 18.25 8.24 -4.42
CA LEU A 141 17.04 8.84 -5.00
C LEU A 141 16.49 9.99 -4.15
N GLY A 142 16.72 9.97 -2.84
CA GLY A 142 16.30 11.04 -1.94
C GLY A 142 16.61 10.73 -0.48
N LYS A 143 16.68 11.75 0.36
CA LYS A 143 16.80 11.64 1.82
C LYS A 143 15.89 12.67 2.47
N THR A 144 15.13 12.28 3.48
CA THR A 144 14.21 13.16 4.19
C THR A 144 13.95 12.63 5.59
N ALA A 145 13.35 13.44 6.46
CA ALA A 145 13.01 13.07 7.83
C ALA A 145 11.99 11.92 7.84
N LEU A 146 12.18 10.98 8.76
CA LEU A 146 11.28 9.86 8.99
C LEU A 146 10.04 10.37 9.76
N VAL A 147 8.96 10.59 9.01
CA VAL A 147 7.64 10.95 9.55
C VAL A 147 6.58 10.07 8.91
N ASN A 148 5.47 9.83 9.60
CA ASN A 148 4.39 9.04 9.02
C ASN A 148 3.81 9.74 7.78
N GLU A 149 3.44 8.95 6.78
CA GLU A 149 2.93 9.43 5.48
C GLU A 149 3.96 10.22 4.66
N MET A 150 5.25 10.06 4.93
CA MET A 150 6.30 10.72 4.16
C MET A 150 6.40 10.19 2.73
N THR A 151 6.90 11.03 1.82
CA THR A 151 6.95 10.73 0.39
C THR A 151 8.35 10.94 -0.21
N PHE A 152 8.78 10.02 -1.07
CA PHE A 152 9.84 10.24 -2.04
C PHE A 152 9.21 10.52 -3.42
N ALA A 153 9.46 11.70 -3.97
CA ALA A 153 9.15 12.05 -5.35
C ALA A 153 10.46 12.15 -6.13
N SER A 154 10.61 11.33 -7.17
CA SER A 154 11.78 11.36 -8.07
C SER A 154 11.40 10.86 -9.45
N ASN A 155 11.95 11.49 -10.50
CA ASN A 155 11.75 11.06 -11.88
C ASN A 155 12.45 9.72 -12.20
N ASP A 156 13.35 9.27 -11.32
CA ASP A 156 14.13 8.04 -11.46
C ASP A 156 13.48 6.83 -10.77
N LEU A 157 12.29 7.02 -10.17
CA LEU A 157 11.49 5.91 -9.64
C LEU A 157 11.09 4.96 -10.75
N GLN A 158 11.12 3.65 -10.46
CA GLN A 158 10.73 2.60 -11.38
C GLN A 158 9.92 1.53 -10.65
N VAL A 159 9.11 0.77 -11.37
CA VAL A 159 8.33 -0.31 -10.75
C VAL A 159 9.14 -1.53 -10.37
N SER A 160 10.37 -1.63 -10.84
CA SER A 160 11.25 -2.75 -10.54
C SER A 160 12.67 -2.33 -10.23
N GLY A 161 13.40 -3.22 -9.60
CA GLY A 161 14.82 -3.08 -9.28
C GLY A 161 15.12 -3.31 -7.81
N GLU A 162 16.41 -3.22 -7.48
CA GLU A 162 16.91 -3.38 -6.12
C GLU A 162 16.79 -2.04 -5.39
N TYR A 163 15.91 -1.99 -4.41
CA TYR A 163 15.69 -0.83 -3.56
C TYR A 163 16.37 -1.00 -2.21
N GLU A 164 16.82 0.11 -1.65
CA GLU A 164 17.37 0.17 -0.30
C GLU A 164 16.76 1.36 0.44
N LEU A 165 16.23 1.10 1.62
CA LEU A 165 15.87 2.13 2.60
C LEU A 165 16.91 2.12 3.72
N GLN A 166 17.54 3.26 3.96
CA GLN A 166 18.52 3.43 5.02
C GLN A 166 17.94 4.34 6.09
N PHE A 167 17.83 3.82 7.30
CA PHE A 167 17.29 4.49 8.47
C PHE A 167 18.39 4.74 9.50
N ASP A 168 18.21 5.72 10.37
CA ASP A 168 19.16 5.95 11.47
C ASP A 168 19.06 4.84 12.56
N SER A 169 17.90 4.21 12.69
CA SER A 169 17.66 3.11 13.63
C SER A 169 16.82 1.99 13.00
N ASN A 170 16.77 0.82 13.66
CA ASN A 170 15.93 -0.30 13.23
C ASN A 170 14.77 -0.60 14.18
N ILE A 171 14.31 0.40 14.93
CA ILE A 171 13.31 0.21 15.99
C ILE A 171 11.86 0.18 15.49
N LEU A 172 11.63 0.48 14.20
CA LEU A 172 10.30 0.40 13.57
C LEU A 172 9.58 -0.90 13.91
N GLU A 173 8.32 -0.79 14.31
CA GLU A 173 7.47 -1.95 14.61
C GLU A 173 7.00 -2.55 13.30
N ASP A 174 6.33 -1.78 12.44
CA ASP A 174 5.95 -2.15 11.06
C ASP A 174 6.35 -1.07 10.04
N LEU A 175 6.40 -1.47 8.77
CA LEU A 175 6.69 -0.59 7.64
C LEU A 175 5.86 -1.01 6.42
N TRP A 176 5.19 -0.04 5.83
CA TRP A 176 4.47 -0.17 4.57
C TRP A 176 5.05 0.80 3.54
N LEU A 177 5.24 0.29 2.33
CA LEU A 177 5.64 1.06 1.15
C LEU A 177 4.43 1.17 0.23
N VAL A 178 4.05 2.39 -0.16
CA VAL A 178 3.02 2.58 -1.18
C VAL A 178 3.69 3.07 -2.45
N VAL A 179 3.63 2.26 -3.51
CA VAL A 179 3.97 2.69 -4.85
C VAL A 179 2.75 3.38 -5.45
N ASP A 180 2.91 4.63 -5.85
CA ASP A 180 1.82 5.50 -6.26
C ASP A 180 2.07 6.08 -7.66
N TRP A 181 1.09 5.89 -8.56
CA TRP A 181 1.10 6.35 -9.95
C TRP A 181 0.11 7.47 -10.21
N GLN A 182 -0.63 7.93 -9.20
CA GLN A 182 -1.58 9.02 -9.36
C GLN A 182 -0.86 10.25 -9.92
N ALA A 183 -1.50 10.89 -10.91
CA ALA A 183 -1.07 12.20 -11.39
C ALA A 183 -1.16 13.23 -10.25
N GLU A 184 -0.34 14.29 -10.29
CA GLU A 184 -0.57 15.45 -9.43
C GLU A 184 -2.00 15.96 -9.67
N ASP A 185 -2.69 16.34 -8.60
CA ASP A 185 -3.96 17.05 -8.69
C ASP A 185 -3.74 18.28 -9.59
N ALA A 186 -4.45 18.32 -10.72
CA ALA A 186 -4.41 19.42 -11.67
C ALA A 186 -5.16 20.65 -11.15
#